data_AF-A0A2N7PXM7-F1
#
_entry.id   AF-A0A2N7PXM7-F1
#
_cell.length_a   1.000
_cell.length_b   1.000
_cell.length_c   1.000
_cell.angle_alpha   90.00
_cell.angle_beta   90.00
_cell.angle_gamma   90.00
#
_symmetry.space_group_name_H-M   'P 1'
#
loop_
_entity.id
_entity.type
_entity.pdbx_description
1 polymer ?
#
loop_
_entity_poly.entity_id
_entity_poly.type
_entity_poly.pdbx_seq_one_letter_code
_entity_poly.pdbx_strand_id
1 'polypeptide(L)'
;MLPILNELKDDIEFALVKIETQESLKNSIRFYNTLSKVNHLLIKSTSKNELFEKICDVFVNYGEFDLAGLFILDDKNKLKLTKYSGKNKQDIEYLFFANDKFQNPHESWPTIKSFNKKVFL
;
A
#
# COMPACT_ATOMS: atom_id res chain seq x y z
N MET A 1 -46.03 -7.54 10.69
CA MET A 1 -44.95 -6.58 11.00
C MET A 1 -43.57 -7.21 10.83
N LEU A 2 -43.29 -8.36 11.45
CA LEU A 2 -42.05 -9.14 11.23
C LEU A 2 -41.71 -9.48 9.75
N PRO A 3 -42.67 -9.85 8.88
CA PRO A 3 -42.35 -10.20 7.49
C PRO A 3 -41.77 -9.03 6.69
N ILE A 4 -42.35 -7.84 6.86
CA ILE A 4 -41.92 -6.60 6.18
C ILE A 4 -40.52 -6.19 6.67
N LEU A 5 -40.22 -6.38 7.96
CA LEU A 5 -38.89 -6.10 8.50
C LEU A 5 -37.83 -7.07 7.97
N ASN A 6 -38.18 -8.34 7.77
CA ASN A 6 -37.28 -9.33 7.20
C ASN A 6 -37.01 -9.07 5.71
N GLU A 7 -38.05 -8.76 4.93
CA GLU A 7 -37.90 -8.38 3.52
C GLU A 7 -37.00 -7.13 3.38
N LEU A 8 -37.22 -6.11 4.21
CA LEU A 8 -36.37 -4.92 4.21
C LEU A 8 -34.91 -5.22 4.59
N LYS A 9 -34.68 -6.14 5.53
CA LYS A 9 -33.34 -6.57 5.93
C LYS A 9 -32.63 -7.24 4.75
N ASP A 10 -33.30 -8.16 4.07
CA ASP A 10 -32.72 -8.93 2.96
C ASP A 10 -32.37 -8.00 1.77
N ASP A 11 -33.24 -7.02 1.48
CA ASP A 11 -32.97 -6.01 0.44
C ASP A 11 -31.76 -5.13 0.77
N ILE A 12 -31.62 -4.70 2.02
CA ILE A 12 -30.47 -3.92 2.49
C ILE A 12 -29.19 -4.77 2.44
N GLU A 13 -29.26 -6.03 2.89
CA GLU A 13 -28.12 -6.95 2.91
C GLU A 13 -27.63 -7.22 1.48
N PHE A 14 -28.54 -7.46 0.54
CA PHE A 14 -28.22 -7.59 -0.88
C PHE A 14 -27.56 -6.33 -1.46
N ALA A 15 -28.10 -5.15 -1.13
CA ALA A 15 -27.55 -3.88 -1.59
C ALA A 15 -26.14 -3.63 -1.03
N LEU A 16 -25.89 -3.92 0.25
CA LEU A 16 -24.58 -3.79 0.89
C LEU A 16 -23.53 -4.70 0.24
N VAL A 17 -23.85 -6.00 0.09
CA VAL A 17 -22.94 -6.96 -0.56
C VAL A 17 -22.60 -6.53 -1.98
N LYS A 18 -23.58 -5.99 -2.72
CA LYS A 18 -23.37 -5.48 -4.07
C LYS A 18 -22.43 -4.27 -4.08
N ILE A 19 -22.60 -3.31 -3.16
CA ILE A 19 -21.74 -2.13 -3.03
C ILE A 19 -20.31 -2.57 -2.71
N GLU A 20 -20.12 -3.43 -1.70
CA GLU A 20 -18.80 -3.95 -1.31
C GLU A 20 -18.09 -4.68 -2.45
N THR A 21 -18.83 -5.49 -3.20
CA THR A 21 -18.30 -6.21 -4.37
C THR A 21 -17.88 -5.23 -5.47
N GLN A 22 -18.68 -4.19 -5.73
CA GLN A 22 -18.36 -3.16 -6.72
C GLN A 22 -17.13 -2.34 -6.31
N GLU A 23 -17.01 -1.96 -5.04
CA GLU A 23 -15.83 -1.27 -4.52
C GLU A 23 -14.58 -2.13 -4.61
N SER A 24 -14.69 -3.40 -4.22
CA SER A 24 -13.60 -4.37 -4.33
C SER A 24 -13.12 -4.51 -5.77
N LEU A 25 -14.04 -4.66 -6.72
CA LEU A 25 -13.72 -4.73 -8.15
C LEU A 25 -13.05 -3.44 -8.64
N LYS A 26 -13.58 -2.27 -8.27
CA LYS A 26 -12.99 -0.97 -8.63
C LYS A 26 -11.55 -0.84 -8.11
N ASN A 27 -11.32 -1.25 -6.86
CA ASN A 27 -9.99 -1.24 -6.25
C ASN A 27 -9.03 -2.20 -6.97
N SER A 28 -9.48 -3.41 -7.34
CA SER A 28 -8.68 -4.36 -8.12
C SER A 28 -8.31 -3.82 -9.50
N ILE A 29 -9.25 -3.18 -10.21
CA ILE A 29 -8.99 -2.56 -11.51
C ILE A 29 -7.97 -1.42 -11.37
N ARG A 30 -8.13 -0.55 -10.37
CA ARG A 30 -7.17 0.54 -10.09
C ARG A 30 -5.77 -0.02 -9.85
N PHE A 31 -5.67 -1.06 -9.02
CA PHE A 31 -4.39 -1.69 -8.72
C PHE A 31 -3.76 -2.36 -9.94
N TYR A 32 -4.53 -3.13 -10.71
CA TYR A 32 -4.07 -3.75 -11.96
C TYR A 32 -3.53 -2.71 -12.95
N ASN A 33 -4.27 -1.62 -13.16
CA ASN A 33 -3.85 -0.54 -14.04
C ASN A 33 -2.55 0.12 -13.56
N THR A 34 -2.40 0.31 -12.24
CA THR A 34 -1.20 0.87 -11.63
C THR A 34 0.01 -0.04 -11.89
N LEU A 35 -0.14 -1.34 -11.67
CA LEU A 35 0.92 -2.33 -11.96
C LEU A 35 1.27 -2.40 -13.44
N SER A 36 0.27 -2.32 -14.33
CA SER A 36 0.52 -2.25 -15.78
C SER A 36 1.35 -1.02 -16.15
N LYS A 37 1.10 0.13 -15.51
CA LYS A 37 1.92 1.34 -15.68
C LYS A 37 3.35 1.16 -15.17
N VAL A 38 3.53 0.51 -14.02
CA VAL A 38 4.85 0.15 -13.48
C VAL A 38 5.60 -0.77 -14.46
N ASN A 39 4.93 -1.75 -15.06
CA ASN A 39 5.53 -2.63 -16.07
C ASN A 39 6.06 -1.85 -17.28
N HIS A 40 5.31 -0.86 -17.77
CA HIS A 40 5.80 0.02 -18.83
C HIS A 40 6.99 0.89 -18.40
N LEU A 41 7.05 1.32 -17.14
CA LEU A 41 8.19 2.07 -16.60
C LEU A 41 9.44 1.20 -16.45
N LEU A 42 9.28 -0.06 -16.01
CA LEU A 42 10.35 -1.03 -15.89
C LEU A 42 11.10 -1.20 -17.22
N ILE A 43 10.35 -1.30 -18.33
CA ILE A 43 10.92 -1.47 -19.68
C ILE A 43 11.70 -0.22 -20.14
N LYS A 44 11.28 0.98 -19.71
CA LYS A 44 11.82 2.26 -20.22
C LYS A 44 12.92 2.88 -19.34
N SER A 45 13.04 2.46 -18.09
CA SER A 45 13.94 3.12 -17.13
C SER A 45 15.40 2.80 -17.41
N THR A 46 16.28 3.79 -17.23
CA THR A 46 17.71 3.65 -17.52
C THR A 46 18.55 3.35 -16.28
N SER A 47 17.97 3.51 -15.09
CA SER A 47 18.63 3.19 -13.82
C SER A 47 17.65 2.70 -12.76
N LYS A 48 18.17 1.95 -11.77
CA LYS A 48 17.38 1.51 -10.61
C LYS A 48 16.85 2.68 -9.78
N ASN A 49 17.66 3.73 -9.59
CA ASN A 49 17.26 4.89 -8.79
C ASN A 49 16.09 5.65 -9.43
N GLU A 50 16.17 5.88 -10.74
CA GLU A 50 15.09 6.50 -11.52
C GLU A 50 13.81 5.66 -11.47
N LEU A 51 13.95 4.34 -11.66
CA LEU A 51 12.83 3.40 -11.60
C LEU A 51 12.13 3.42 -10.24
N PHE A 52 12.88 3.34 -9.15
CA PHE A 52 12.32 3.28 -7.79
C PHE A 52 11.54 4.54 -7.41
N GLU A 53 12.03 5.71 -7.82
CA GLU A 53 11.33 6.98 -7.64
C GLU A 53 10.03 7.00 -8.43
N LYS A 54 10.09 6.69 -9.73
CA LYS A 54 8.92 6.67 -10.61
C LYS A 54 7.85 5.66 -10.19
N ILE A 55 8.25 4.53 -9.62
CA ILE A 55 7.30 3.55 -9.08
C ILE A 55 6.49 4.18 -7.94
N CYS A 56 7.15 4.82 -6.96
CA CYS A 56 6.46 5.46 -5.85
C CYS A 56 5.48 6.53 -6.34
N ASP A 57 5.91 7.34 -7.31
CA ASP A 57 5.07 8.37 -7.91
C ASP A 57 3.87 7.80 -8.67
N VAL A 58 4.02 6.67 -9.37
CA VAL A 58 2.89 6.03 -10.05
C VAL A 58 1.86 5.52 -9.06
N PHE A 59 2.28 4.94 -7.93
CA PHE A 59 1.35 4.51 -6.89
C PHE A 59 0.52 5.69 -6.36
N VAL A 60 1.15 6.83 -6.07
CA VAL A 60 0.41 7.98 -5.52
C VAL A 60 -0.40 8.71 -6.59
N ASN A 61 0.24 9.10 -7.70
CA ASN A 61 -0.37 9.99 -8.69
C ASN A 61 -1.35 9.29 -9.64
N TYR A 62 -1.15 8.00 -9.91
CA TYR A 62 -1.99 7.21 -10.82
C TYR A 62 -2.83 6.15 -10.10
N GLY A 63 -2.25 5.49 -9.11
CA GLY A 63 -2.94 4.48 -8.30
C GLY A 63 -3.82 5.06 -7.19
N GLU A 64 -3.82 6.38 -7.00
CA GLU A 64 -4.58 7.11 -5.99
C GLU A 64 -4.34 6.62 -4.55
N PHE A 65 -3.16 6.04 -4.30
CA PHE A 65 -2.73 5.71 -2.95
C PHE A 65 -2.32 7.00 -2.23
N ASP A 66 -2.60 7.09 -0.93
CA ASP A 66 -2.21 8.28 -0.16
C ASP A 66 -0.68 8.39 -0.03
N LEU A 67 0.02 7.25 -0.01
CA LEU A 67 1.47 7.21 0.06
C LEU A 67 2.07 5.94 -0.54
N ALA A 68 3.35 6.02 -0.91
CA ALA A 68 4.18 4.89 -1.29
C ALA A 68 5.62 5.11 -0.81
N GLY A 69 6.24 4.09 -0.24
CA GLY A 69 7.62 4.16 0.26
C GLY A 69 8.37 2.87 -0.06
N LEU A 70 9.60 3.02 -0.57
CA LEU A 70 10.53 1.92 -0.80
C LEU A 70 11.55 1.87 0.33
N PHE A 71 11.52 0.78 1.09
CA PHE A 71 12.46 0.49 2.17
C PHE A 71 13.45 -0.58 1.71
N ILE A 72 14.75 -0.26 1.77
CA ILE A 72 15.83 -1.16 1.36
C ILE A 72 16.67 -1.48 2.59
N LEU A 73 17.09 -2.75 2.73
CA LEU A 73 18.04 -3.16 3.75
C LEU A 73 19.41 -2.56 3.45
N ASP A 74 20.01 -1.89 4.43
CA ASP A 74 21.40 -1.46 4.37
C ASP A 74 22.37 -2.56 4.80
N ASP A 75 23.68 -2.28 4.70
CA ASP A 75 24.76 -3.21 5.06
C ASP A 75 24.75 -3.62 6.54
N LYS A 76 23.96 -2.93 7.39
CA LYS A 76 23.78 -3.20 8.81
C LYS A 76 22.45 -3.91 9.10
N ASN A 77 21.79 -4.46 8.07
CA ASN A 77 20.48 -5.10 8.14
C ASN A 77 19.37 -4.19 8.69
N LYS A 78 19.46 -2.87 8.48
CA LYS A 78 18.41 -1.92 8.84
C LYS A 78 17.62 -1.50 7.60
N LEU A 79 16.29 -1.49 7.71
CA LEU A 79 15.40 -1.00 6.65
C LEU A 79 15.43 0.52 6.60
N LYS A 80 15.91 1.08 5.49
CA LYS A 80 15.97 2.51 5.25
C LYS A 80 15.02 2.93 4.13
N LEU A 81 14.17 3.92 4.41
CA LEU A 81 13.36 4.58 3.39
C LEU A 81 14.30 5.27 2.39
N THR A 82 14.26 4.84 1.13
CA THR A 82 15.17 5.29 0.08
C THR A 82 14.47 6.15 -0.96
N LYS A 83 13.24 5.78 -1.33
CA LYS A 83 12.36 6.53 -2.24
C LYS A 83 10.96 6.56 -1.66
N TYR A 84 10.23 7.63 -1.94
CA TYR A 84 8.87 7.79 -1.45
C TYR A 84 8.10 8.78 -2.31
N SER A 85 6.78 8.70 -2.20
CA SER A 85 5.84 9.69 -2.71
C SER A 85 4.67 9.74 -1.72
N GLY A 86 4.05 10.91 -1.56
CA GLY A 86 2.90 11.10 -0.69
C GLY A 86 1.99 12.16 -1.27
N LYS A 87 0.68 11.97 -1.09
CA LYS A 87 -0.36 12.83 -1.66
C LYS A 87 -0.42 14.17 -0.94
N ASN A 88 -0.12 14.20 0.35
CA ASN A 88 0.00 15.40 1.16
C ASN A 88 1.19 15.33 2.13
N LYS A 89 1.38 16.40 2.91
CA LYS A 89 2.49 16.50 3.87
C LYS A 89 2.39 15.46 4.98
N GLN A 90 1.18 15.18 5.48
CA GLN A 90 0.94 14.23 6.56
C GLN A 90 1.32 12.80 6.16
N ASP A 91 1.02 12.43 4.92
CA ASP A 91 1.39 11.14 4.32
C ASP A 91 2.91 10.94 4.26
N ILE A 92 3.63 12.01 3.87
CA ILE A 92 5.10 12.02 3.85
C ILE A 92 5.67 11.97 5.28
N GLU A 93 5.09 12.74 6.21
CA GLU A 93 5.47 12.71 7.63
C GLU A 93 5.28 11.31 8.23
N TYR A 94 4.23 10.58 7.85
CA TYR A 94 4.01 9.20 8.27
C TYR A 94 5.09 8.25 7.76
N LEU A 95 5.57 8.43 6.53
CA LEU A 95 6.68 7.65 5.99
C LEU A 95 8.00 7.92 6.73
N PHE A 96 8.27 9.18 7.09
CA PHE A 96 9.42 9.52 7.92
C PHE A 96 9.30 8.98 9.34
N PHE A 97 8.11 9.02 9.93
CA PHE A 97 7.83 8.37 11.19
C PHE A 97 8.11 6.87 11.10
N ALA A 98 7.58 6.17 10.09
CA ALA A 98 7.85 4.75 9.89
C ALA A 98 9.35 4.45 9.72
N ASN A 99 10.06 5.28 8.95
CA ASN A 99 11.50 5.16 8.77
C ASN A 99 12.29 5.29 10.07
N ASP A 100 12.00 6.30 10.91
CA ASP A 100 12.62 6.44 12.22
C ASP A 100 12.46 5.17 13.06
N LYS A 101 11.26 4.58 13.04
CA LYS A 101 10.95 3.37 13.80
C LYS A 101 11.67 2.12 13.29
N PHE A 102 11.86 2.00 11.99
CA PHE A 102 12.67 0.92 11.42
C PHE A 102 14.16 1.09 11.70
N GLN A 103 14.64 2.33 11.79
CA GLN A 103 16.04 2.63 12.09
C GLN A 103 16.38 2.47 13.59
N ASN A 104 15.40 2.75 14.45
CA ASN A 104 15.45 2.68 15.90
C ASN A 104 14.36 1.73 16.46
N PRO A 105 14.43 0.43 16.14
CA PRO A 105 13.41 -0.54 16.54
C PRO A 105 13.37 -0.72 18.06
N HIS A 106 12.19 -0.53 18.66
CA HIS A 106 11.96 -0.85 20.07
C HIS A 106 11.45 -2.31 20.18
N GLU A 107 11.97 -3.09 21.14
CA GLU A 107 11.75 -4.54 21.26
C GLU A 107 10.28 -4.98 21.33
N SER A 108 9.39 -4.07 21.73
CA SER A 108 7.95 -4.32 21.85
C SER A 108 7.16 -4.25 20.54
N TRP A 109 7.80 -3.97 19.40
CA TRP A 109 7.07 -3.70 18.15
C TRP A 109 6.60 -4.98 17.45
N PRO A 110 5.29 -5.09 17.10
CA PRO A 110 4.75 -6.25 16.38
C PRO A 110 5.44 -6.51 15.03
N THR A 111 5.88 -5.45 14.36
CA THR A 111 6.51 -5.50 13.02
C THR A 111 7.87 -6.21 13.05
N ILE A 112 8.68 -6.02 14.10
CA ILE A 112 9.99 -6.70 14.27
C ILE A 112 9.80 -8.22 14.41
N LYS A 113 8.78 -8.64 15.17
CA LYS A 113 8.46 -10.07 15.38
C LYS A 113 8.04 -10.76 14.07
N SER A 114 7.35 -10.04 13.18
CA SER A 114 6.91 -10.56 11.88
C SER A 114 8.04 -10.64 10.85
N PHE A 115 8.97 -9.66 10.84
CA PHE A 115 10.13 -9.68 9.94
C PHE A 115 11.15 -10.77 10.31
N ASN A 116 11.42 -10.97 11.61
CA ASN A 116 12.34 -12.03 12.06
C ASN A 116 11.81 -13.46 11.83
N LYS A 117 10.51 -13.63 11.57
CA LYS A 117 9.90 -14.95 11.36
C LYS A 117 10.06 -15.49 9.93
N LYS A 118 10.60 -14.71 8.98
CA LYS A 118 10.64 -15.05 7.54
C LYS A 118 12.02 -15.05 6.88
N VAL A 119 13.13 -14.96 7.63
CA VAL A 119 14.49 -15.06 7.07
C VAL A 119 14.99 -16.52 6.92
N PHE A 120 14.10 -17.51 7.07
CA PHE A 120 14.36 -18.90 6.72
C PHE A 120 13.35 -19.39 5.68
N LEU A 121 13.59 -19.06 4.41
CA LEU A 121 13.29 -19.90 3.25
C LEU A 121 14.31 -19.56 2.15
#